data_AF-A0A1J4RWK0-F1
#
_entry.id   AF-A0A1J4RWK0-F1
#
_cell.length_a   1.000
_cell.length_b   1.000
_cell.length_c   1.000
_cell.angle_alpha   90.00
_cell.angle_beta   90.00
_cell.angle_gamma   90.00
#
_symmetry.space_group_name_H-M   'P 1'
#
loop_
_entity.id
_entity.type
_entity.pdbx_description
1 polymer ?
#
loop_
_entity_poly.entity_id
_entity_poly.type
_entity_poly.pdbx_seq_one_letter_code
_entity_poly.pdbx_strand_id
1 'polypeptide(L)'
;MSDKNLRTLLQGLHDELQRTETLDEKGRALLRDLDADIRDLLERFGDEPIQTNEPILQRFQSAMDHFEITHPNLTLALSEMMNSLNNAGI
;
A
#
# COMPACT_ATOMS: atom_id res chain seq x y z
N MET A 1 -13.73 8.86 7.26
CA MET A 1 -13.81 8.09 6.00
C MET A 1 -14.35 6.71 6.36
N SER A 2 -15.25 6.13 5.57
CA SER A 2 -15.83 4.83 5.91
C SER A 2 -14.87 3.70 5.54
N ASP A 3 -14.78 2.64 6.36
CA ASP A 3 -13.92 1.47 6.13
C ASP A 3 -14.07 0.85 4.72
N LYS A 4 -15.25 0.99 4.11
CA LYS A 4 -15.51 0.60 2.73
C LYS A 4 -14.63 1.31 1.71
N ASN A 5 -14.35 2.60 1.88
CA ASN A 5 -13.54 3.36 0.93
C ASN A 5 -12.08 2.90 0.95
N LEU A 6 -11.55 2.64 2.14
CA LEU A 6 -10.19 2.15 2.29
C LEU A 6 -10.04 0.73 1.75
N ARG A 7 -11.02 -0.15 1.98
CA ARG A 7 -11.04 -1.48 1.37
C ARG A 7 -11.03 -1.41 -0.16
N THR A 8 -11.82 -0.53 -0.76
CA THR A 8 -11.84 -0.34 -2.21
C THR A 8 -10.49 0.17 -2.74
N LEU A 9 -9.86 1.11 -2.03
CA LEU A 9 -8.52 1.60 -2.39
C LEU A 9 -7.47 0.49 -2.27
N LEU A 10 -7.54 -0.34 -1.23
CA LEU A 10 -6.58 -1.44 -1.00
C LEU A 10 -6.71 -2.50 -2.10
N GLN A 11 -7.93 -2.78 -2.53
CA GLN A 11 -8.20 -3.66 -3.67
C GLN A 11 -7.68 -3.06 -4.98
N GLY A 12 -7.96 -1.77 -5.23
CA GLY A 12 -7.47 -1.10 -6.45
C GLY A 12 -5.95 -1.06 -6.53
N LEU A 13 -5.28 -0.84 -5.40
CA LEU A 13 -3.83 -0.92 -5.32
C LEU A 13 -3.35 -2.35 -5.61
N HIS A 14 -3.92 -3.37 -4.95
CA HIS A 14 -3.57 -4.77 -5.19
C HIS A 14 -3.70 -5.17 -6.67
N ASP A 15 -4.77 -4.74 -7.34
CA ASP A 15 -4.96 -5.03 -8.76
C ASP A 15 -3.88 -4.35 -9.63
N GLU A 16 -3.50 -3.10 -9.31
CA GLU A 16 -2.42 -2.39 -10.01
C GLU A 16 -1.05 -3.05 -9.78
N LEU A 17 -0.79 -3.52 -8.55
CA LEU A 17 0.40 -4.28 -8.20
C LEU A 17 0.52 -5.57 -9.05
N GLN A 18 -0.58 -6.29 -9.26
CA GLN A 18 -0.61 -7.51 -10.09
C GLN A 18 -0.43 -7.24 -11.59
N ARG A 19 -0.82 -6.04 -12.06
CA ARG A 19 -0.68 -5.65 -13.48
C ARG A 19 0.72 -5.14 -13.83
N THR A 20 1.55 -4.90 -12.82
CA THR A 20 2.91 -4.38 -13.03
C THR A 20 3.86 -5.53 -13.42
N GLU A 21 4.04 -5.75 -14.73
CA GLU A 21 4.79 -6.91 -15.25
C GLU A 21 6.33 -6.68 -15.33
N THR A 22 6.80 -5.43 -15.42
CA THR A 22 8.23 -5.11 -15.61
C THR A 22 8.88 -4.57 -14.36
N LEU A 23 9.34 -5.48 -13.50
CA LEU A 23 9.93 -5.13 -12.22
C LEU A 23 11.32 -5.74 -12.05
N ASP A 24 12.26 -4.92 -11.59
CA ASP A 24 13.54 -5.38 -11.10
C ASP A 24 13.36 -6.21 -9.82
N GLU A 25 14.43 -6.89 -9.38
CA GLU A 25 14.37 -7.77 -8.21
C GLU A 25 13.95 -7.02 -6.93
N LYS A 26 14.43 -5.77 -6.77
CA LYS A 26 14.06 -4.90 -5.66
C LYS A 26 12.59 -4.49 -5.74
N GLY A 27 12.10 -4.11 -6.91
CA GLY A 27 10.68 -3.78 -7.12
C GLY A 27 9.77 -4.95 -6.79
N ARG A 28 10.12 -6.17 -7.21
CA ARG A 28 9.35 -7.39 -6.87
C ARG A 28 9.31 -7.67 -5.37
N ALA A 29 10.42 -7.47 -4.66
CA ALA A 29 10.46 -7.64 -3.21
C ALA A 29 9.56 -6.61 -2.50
N LEU A 30 9.68 -5.33 -2.85
CA LEU A 30 8.86 -4.25 -2.29
C LEU A 30 7.36 -4.50 -2.53
N LEU A 31 7.00 -4.93 -3.73
CA LEU A 31 5.63 -5.29 -4.08
C LEU A 31 5.08 -6.43 -3.24
N ARG A 32 5.86 -7.50 -3.06
CA ARG A 32 5.43 -8.64 -2.25
C ARG A 32 5.22 -8.25 -0.79
N ASP A 33 6.10 -7.42 -0.25
CA ASP A 33 6.02 -6.96 1.14
C ASP A 33 4.82 -6.02 1.32
N LEU A 34 4.56 -5.11 0.36
CA LEU A 34 3.35 -4.27 0.34
C LEU A 34 2.06 -5.09 0.26
N ASP A 35 2.02 -6.13 -0.60
CA ASP A 35 0.87 -7.01 -0.71
C ASP A 35 0.56 -7.71 0.62
N ALA A 36 1.60 -8.10 1.37
CA ALA A 36 1.46 -8.70 2.69
C ALA A 36 0.94 -7.67 3.72
N ASP A 37 1.48 -6.45 3.71
CA ASP A 37 1.02 -5.37 4.59
C ASP A 37 -0.44 -5.00 4.32
N ILE A 38 -0.85 -4.91 3.05
CA ILE A 38 -2.23 -4.62 2.65
C ILE A 38 -3.19 -5.69 3.18
N ARG A 39 -2.82 -6.97 3.11
CA ARG A 39 -3.63 -8.07 3.64
C ARG A 39 -3.75 -7.99 5.16
N ASP A 40 -2.63 -7.78 5.85
CA ASP A 40 -2.60 -7.64 7.29
C ASP A 40 -3.45 -6.45 7.76
N LEU A 41 -3.38 -5.30 7.07
CA LEU A 41 -4.27 -4.17 7.32
C LEU A 41 -5.74 -4.55 7.12
N LEU A 42 -6.09 -5.19 6.00
CA LEU A 42 -7.47 -5.64 5.70
C LEU A 42 -8.04 -6.62 6.73
N GLU A 43 -7.18 -7.45 7.33
CA GLU A 43 -7.53 -8.40 8.39
C GLU A 43 -7.68 -7.71 9.75
N ARG A 44 -6.81 -6.74 10.07
CA ARG A 44 -6.86 -5.97 11.32
C ARG A 44 -8.00 -4.95 11.37
N PHE A 45 -8.55 -4.56 10.22
CA PHE A 45 -9.74 -3.72 10.12
C PHE A 45 -10.97 -4.41 10.76
N GLY A 46 -11.18 -4.17 12.06
CA GLY A 46 -12.39 -4.57 12.77
C GLY A 46 -12.17 -5.11 14.18
N ASP A 47 -10.97 -5.61 14.50
CA ASP A 47 -10.76 -6.42 15.70
C ASP A 47 -9.97 -5.72 16.83
N GLU A 48 -9.04 -4.78 16.55
CA GLU A 48 -8.28 -4.07 17.59
C GLU A 48 -7.79 -2.67 17.15
N PRO A 49 -7.49 -1.75 18.11
CA PRO A 49 -6.87 -0.47 17.78
C PRO A 49 -5.50 -0.70 17.16
N ILE A 50 -5.39 -0.32 15.88
CA ILE A 50 -4.17 -0.42 15.09
C ILE A 50 -3.15 0.54 15.71
N GLN A 51 -2.13 -0.02 16.38
CA GLN A 51 -0.98 0.78 16.78
C GLN A 51 -0.26 1.26 15.52
N THR A 52 0.29 2.47 15.58
CA THR A 52 0.95 3.14 14.46
C THR A 52 1.90 2.18 13.76
N ASN A 53 1.59 1.83 12.52
CA ASN A 53 2.35 0.84 11.76
C ASN A 53 3.47 1.55 10.99
N GLU A 54 4.35 2.24 11.71
CA GLU A 54 5.56 2.90 11.16
C GLU A 54 6.32 2.03 10.14
N PRO A 55 6.50 0.70 10.35
CA PRO A 55 7.17 -0.14 9.36
C PRO A 55 6.44 -0.23 8.02
N ILE A 56 5.10 -0.19 8.03
CA ILE A 56 4.27 -0.22 6.82
C ILE A 56 4.40 1.11 6.09
N LEU A 57 4.28 2.24 6.80
CA LEU A 57 4.44 3.57 6.20
C LEU A 57 5.81 3.73 5.54
N GLN A 58 6.88 3.26 6.19
CA GLN A 58 8.22 3.29 5.64
C GLN A 58 8.37 2.41 4.37
N ARG A 59 7.68 1.26 4.30
CA ARG A 59 7.66 0.40 3.11
C ARG A 59 6.91 1.07 1.94
N PHE A 60 5.78 1.72 2.20
CA PHE A 60 5.08 2.52 1.20
C PHE A 60 5.99 3.63 0.64
N GLN A 61 6.68 4.38 1.50
CA GLN A 61 7.62 5.41 1.06
C GLN A 61 8.75 4.81 0.20
N SER A 62 9.35 3.70 0.65
CA SER A 62 10.43 3.02 -0.08
C SER A 62 10.00 2.52 -1.47
N ALA A 63 8.75 2.07 -1.60
CA ALA A 63 8.17 1.66 -2.86
C ALA A 63 7.88 2.87 -3.77
N MET A 64 7.34 3.95 -3.22
CA MET A 64 7.12 5.19 -3.97
C MET A 64 8.43 5.71 -4.57
N ASP A 65 9.49 5.81 -3.78
CA ASP A 65 10.81 6.27 -4.23
C ASP A 65 11.39 5.38 -5.34
N HIS A 66 11.13 4.07 -5.27
CA HIS A 66 11.62 3.11 -6.25
C HIS A 66 10.83 3.15 -7.56
N PHE A 67 9.53 3.39 -7.48
CA PHE A 67 8.61 3.37 -8.62
C PHE A 67 8.35 4.74 -9.24
N GLU A 68 8.72 5.85 -8.59
CA GLU A 68 8.42 7.22 -9.04
C GLU A 68 8.84 7.48 -10.50
N ILE A 69 9.98 6.95 -10.91
CA ILE A 69 10.53 7.14 -12.26
C ILE A 69 9.97 6.11 -13.25
N THR A 70 9.78 4.87 -12.81
CA THR A 70 9.51 3.74 -13.71
C THR A 70 8.01 3.42 -13.86
N HIS A 71 7.23 3.69 -12.81
CA HIS A 71 5.82 3.34 -12.71
C HIS A 71 5.05 4.48 -11.99
N PRO A 72 4.91 5.67 -12.61
CA PRO A 72 4.31 6.85 -11.98
C PRO A 72 2.84 6.63 -11.53
N ASN A 73 2.08 5.81 -12.25
CA ASN A 73 0.71 5.46 -11.87
C ASN A 73 0.67 4.66 -10.56
N LEU A 74 1.64 3.74 -10.38
CA LEU A 74 1.77 2.97 -9.16
C LEU A 74 2.16 3.88 -7.99
N THR A 75 3.10 4.81 -8.19
CA THR A 75 3.47 5.80 -7.17
C THR A 75 2.29 6.69 -6.76
N LEU A 76 1.43 7.09 -7.70
CA LEU A 76 0.22 7.83 -7.39
C LEU A 76 -0.74 7.01 -6.51
N ALA A 77 -1.00 5.75 -6.87
CA ALA A 77 -1.85 4.85 -6.09
C ALA A 77 -1.29 4.60 -4.67
N LEU A 78 0.03 4.44 -4.54
CA LEU A 78 0.71 4.32 -3.25
C LEU A 78 0.57 5.59 -2.40
N SER A 79 0.65 6.77 -3.01
CA SER A 79 0.46 8.06 -2.31
C SER A 79 -0.98 8.23 -1.80
N GLU A 80 -1.97 7.92 -2.63
CA GLU A 80 -3.38 7.94 -2.24
C GLU A 80 -3.68 6.96 -1.09
N MET A 81 -3.03 5.80 -1.11
CA MET A 81 -3.11 4.82 -0.03
C MET A 81 -2.53 5.36 1.27
N MET A 82 -1.30 5.88 1.23
CA MET A 82 -0.63 6.45 2.41
C MET A 82 -1.45 7.58 3.04
N ASN A 83 -2.03 8.47 2.22
CA ASN A 83 -2.94 9.51 2.70
C ASN A 83 -4.20 8.93 3.37
N SER A 84 -4.73 7.83 2.84
CA SER A 84 -5.91 7.18 3.39
C SER A 84 -5.62 6.46 4.72
N LEU A 85 -4.46 5.82 4.85
CA LEU A 85 -3.98 5.21 6.09
C LEU A 85 -3.77 6.28 7.18
N ASN A 86 -3.08 7.38 6.85
CA ASN A 86 -2.91 8.52 7.75
C ASN A 86 -4.26 9.09 8.23
N ASN A 87 -5.22 9.23 7.30
CA ASN A 87 -6.58 9.71 7.63
C ASN A 87 -7.39 8.71 8.47
N ALA A 88 -7.06 7.42 8.41
CA ALA A 88 -7.66 6.37 9.24
C ALA A 88 -7.03 6.30 10.65
N GLY A 89 -5.94 7.05 10.91
CA GLY A 89 -5.22 7.03 12.18
C GLY A 89 -4.32 5.80 12.36
N ILE A 90 -3.84 5.24 11.24
CA ILE A 90 -2.92 4.10 11.17
C ILE A 90 -1.48 4.57 11.01
#